data_AF-A0A835ME00-F1
#
_entry.id   AF-A0A835ME00-F1
#
_cell.length_a   1.000
_cell.length_b   1.000
_cell.length_c   1.000
_cell.angle_alpha   90.00
_cell.angle_beta   90.00
_cell.angle_gamma   90.00
#
_symmetry.space_group_name_H-M   'P 1'
#
loop_
_entity.id
_entity.type
_entity.pdbx_description
1 polymer ?
#
loop_
_entity_poly.entity_id
_entity_poly.type
_entity_poly.pdbx_seq_one_letter_code
_entity_poly.pdbx_strand_id
1 'polypeptide(L)'
;MVYRSMLVHGLCVKWGFEKNLFVASALVFVYVTTGRIYEAKIVFDGMVKRDTVLWAVMFAGYAQHVEPLLSLEVYRNMICEGVELNDVVMVNLLLNCSVWALLQQHEDEKQH
;
A
#
# COMPACT_ATOMS: atom_id res chain seq x y z
N MET A 1 -16.62 -8.18 7.25
CA MET A 1 -16.44 -7.78 5.83
C MET A 1 -15.37 -8.59 5.09
N VAL A 2 -14.27 -9.01 5.74
CA VAL A 2 -13.15 -9.78 5.16
C VAL A 2 -13.54 -11.09 4.44
N TYR A 3 -14.49 -11.86 4.96
CA TYR A 3 -14.81 -13.19 4.43
C TYR A 3 -15.44 -13.14 3.03
N ARG A 4 -16.28 -12.13 2.78
CA ARG A 4 -16.89 -11.91 1.46
C ARG A 4 -15.84 -11.50 0.44
N SER A 5 -14.86 -10.70 0.85
CA SER A 5 -13.74 -10.29 0.02
C SER A 5 -12.92 -11.47 -0.51
N MET A 6 -12.65 -12.47 0.33
CA MET A 6 -11.92 -13.67 -0.09
C MET A 6 -12.71 -14.54 -1.07
N LEU A 7 -14.03 -14.67 -0.86
CA LEU A 7 -14.90 -15.41 -1.77
C LEU A 7 -14.96 -14.72 -3.14
N VAL A 8 -15.09 -13.40 -3.16
CA VAL A 8 -15.07 -12.60 -4.40
C VAL A 8 -13.69 -12.70 -5.06
N HIS A 9 -12.59 -12.60 -4.31
CA HIS A 9 -11.24 -12.79 -4.83
C HIS A 9 -11.06 -14.17 -5.48
N GLY A 10 -11.48 -15.24 -4.80
CA GLY A 10 -11.40 -16.60 -5.33
C GLY A 10 -12.22 -16.79 -6.61
N LEU A 11 -13.38 -16.14 -6.72
CA LEU A 11 -14.19 -16.13 -7.95
C LEU A 11 -13.51 -15.34 -9.07
N CYS A 12 -12.93 -14.18 -8.76
CA CYS A 12 -12.20 -13.36 -9.73
C CYS A 12 -10.99 -14.10 -10.31
N VAL A 13 -10.18 -14.75 -9.47
CA VAL A 13 -9.03 -15.56 -9.90
C VAL A 13 -9.47 -16.77 -10.70
N LYS A 14 -10.51 -17.49 -10.23
CA LYS A 14 -11.06 -18.66 -10.94
C LYS A 14 -11.53 -18.32 -12.35
N TRP A 15 -11.98 -17.09 -12.58
CA TRP A 15 -12.54 -16.63 -13.85
C TRP A 15 -11.58 -15.74 -14.65
N GLY A 16 -10.33 -15.55 -14.21
CA GLY A 16 -9.32 -14.78 -14.96
C GLY A 16 -9.53 -13.26 -14.92
N PHE A 17 -10.35 -12.75 -14.00
CA PHE A 17 -10.66 -11.32 -13.89
C PHE A 17 -9.62 -10.53 -13.09
N GLU A 18 -8.59 -11.16 -12.53
CA GLU A 18 -7.51 -10.49 -11.81
C GLU A 18 -6.74 -9.48 -12.65
N LYS A 19 -6.79 -9.60 -13.99
CA LYS A 19 -6.19 -8.64 -14.92
C LYS A 19 -7.10 -7.47 -15.29
N ASN A 20 -8.38 -7.52 -14.90
CA ASN A 20 -9.30 -6.42 -15.13
C ASN A 20 -8.97 -5.29 -14.14
N LEU A 21 -8.73 -4.09 -14.68
CA LEU A 21 -8.35 -2.91 -13.90
C LEU A 21 -9.30 -2.67 -12.72
N PHE A 22 -10.62 -2.69 -12.95
CA PHE A 22 -11.60 -2.42 -11.88
C PHE A 22 -11.59 -3.48 -10.78
N VAL A 23 -11.41 -4.75 -11.15
CA VAL A 23 -11.38 -5.86 -10.19
C VAL A 23 -10.09 -5.83 -9.38
N ALA A 24 -8.95 -5.62 -10.03
CA ALA A 24 -7.66 -5.49 -9.37
C ALA A 24 -7.64 -4.26 -8.43
N SER A 25 -8.18 -3.12 -8.87
CA SER A 25 -8.35 -1.92 -8.04
C SER A 25 -9.18 -2.18 -6.77
N ALA A 26 -10.31 -2.87 -6.91
CA ALA A 26 -11.16 -3.22 -5.78
C ALA A 26 -10.46 -4.19 -4.81
N LEU A 27 -9.69 -5.15 -5.34
CA LEU A 27 -8.90 -6.08 -4.54
C LEU A 27 -7.81 -5.35 -3.74
N VAL A 28 -7.05 -4.47 -4.38
CA VAL A 28 -6.03 -3.64 -3.71
C VAL A 28 -6.66 -2.84 -2.56
N PHE A 29 -7.76 -2.14 -2.82
CA PHE A 29 -8.45 -1.35 -1.79
C PHE A 29 -8.90 -2.19 -0.59
N VAL A 30 -9.49 -3.36 -0.87
CA VAL A 30 -9.97 -4.25 0.18
C VAL A 30 -8.82 -4.87 0.98
N TYR A 31 -7.71 -5.22 0.32
CA TYR A 31 -6.53 -5.72 1.02
C TYR A 31 -5.90 -4.64 1.91
N VAL A 32 -5.78 -3.41 1.41
CA VAL A 32 -5.31 -2.26 2.19
C VAL A 32 -6.20 -2.01 3.40
N THR A 33 -7.51 -1.87 3.21
CA THR A 33 -8.44 -1.56 4.31
C THR A 33 -8.60 -2.69 5.33
N THR A 34 -8.13 -3.90 5.01
CA THR A 34 -8.14 -5.05 5.93
C THR A 34 -6.75 -5.37 6.50
N GLY A 35 -5.75 -4.50 6.28
CA GLY A 35 -4.40 -4.64 6.82
C GLY A 35 -3.54 -5.71 6.14
N ARG A 36 -3.97 -6.24 4.99
CA ARG A 36 -3.25 -7.26 4.21
C ARG A 36 -2.38 -6.60 3.15
N ILE A 37 -1.43 -5.80 3.60
CA ILE A 37 -0.63 -4.95 2.72
C ILE A 37 0.27 -5.74 1.77
N TYR A 38 0.74 -6.91 2.19
CA TYR A 38 1.54 -7.78 1.34
C TYR A 38 0.72 -8.33 0.15
N GLU A 39 -0.50 -8.81 0.42
CA GLU A 39 -1.41 -9.27 -0.63
C GLU A 39 -1.87 -8.12 -1.53
N ALA A 40 -2.07 -6.92 -0.97
CA ALA A 40 -2.34 -5.71 -1.75
C ALA A 40 -1.18 -5.42 -2.72
N LYS A 41 0.07 -5.51 -2.23
CA LYS A 41 1.29 -5.29 -3.02
C LYS A 41 1.40 -6.26 -4.19
N ILE A 42 1.17 -7.55 -3.96
CA ILE A 42 1.24 -8.57 -5.03
C ILE A 42 0.29 -8.23 -6.18
N VAL A 43 -0.96 -7.88 -5.85
CA VAL A 43 -1.95 -7.52 -6.86
C VAL A 43 -1.54 -6.22 -7.57
N PHE A 44 -1.15 -5.20 -6.79
CA PHE A 44 -0.72 -3.91 -7.30
C PHE A 44 0.48 -4.00 -8.27
N ASP A 45 1.52 -4.74 -7.89
CA ASP A 45 2.73 -4.94 -8.70
C ASP A 45 2.41 -5.71 -10.00
N GLY A 46 1.40 -6.59 -9.98
CA GLY A 46 0.92 -7.32 -11.15
C GLY A 46 0.07 -6.50 -12.15
N MET A 47 -0.33 -5.26 -11.81
CA MET A 47 -1.16 -4.41 -12.67
C MET A 47 -0.33 -3.67 -13.74
N VAL A 48 -0.76 -3.74 -15.01
CA VAL A 48 -0.12 -3.02 -16.14
C VAL A 48 -0.47 -1.53 -16.14
N LYS A 49 -1.65 -1.16 -15.63
CA LYS A 49 -2.11 0.22 -15.48
C LYS A 49 -2.51 0.47 -14.04
N ARG A 50 -2.08 1.59 -13.48
CA ARG A 50 -2.38 2.05 -12.13
C ARG A 50 -2.73 3.53 -12.22
N ASP A 51 -3.81 3.94 -11.58
CA ASP A 51 -4.19 5.35 -11.51
C ASP A 51 -3.69 5.99 -10.20
N THR A 52 -3.72 7.32 -10.14
CA THR A 52 -3.28 8.09 -8.97
C THR A 52 -4.01 7.70 -7.68
N VAL A 53 -5.27 7.26 -7.80
CA VAL A 53 -6.07 6.80 -6.67
C VAL A 53 -5.49 5.51 -6.10
N LEU A 54 -5.10 4.55 -6.94
CA LEU A 54 -4.49 3.30 -6.49
C LEU A 54 -3.16 3.50 -5.75
N TRP A 55 -2.32 4.41 -6.26
CA TRP A 55 -1.07 4.79 -5.59
C TRP A 55 -1.33 5.39 -4.21
N ALA A 56 -2.30 6.30 -4.10
CA ALA A 56 -2.69 6.89 -2.82
C ALA A 56 -3.22 5.85 -1.83
N VAL A 57 -4.00 4.88 -2.30
CA VAL A 57 -4.52 3.77 -1.49
C VAL A 57 -3.37 2.90 -0.96
N MET A 58 -2.43 2.48 -1.81
CA MET A 58 -1.27 1.70 -1.34
C MET A 58 -0.42 2.48 -0.35
N PHE A 59 -0.17 3.75 -0.62
CA PHE A 59 0.62 4.60 0.26
C PHE A 59 -0.01 4.78 1.65
N ALA A 60 -1.32 5.07 1.68
CA ALA A 60 -2.08 5.15 2.93
C ALA A 60 -2.05 3.80 3.68
N GLY A 61 -2.12 2.69 2.95
CA GLY A 61 -1.96 1.35 3.52
C GLY A 61 -0.62 1.12 4.21
N TYR A 62 0.49 1.49 3.56
CA TYR A 62 1.82 1.40 4.18
C TYR A 62 1.97 2.31 5.39
N ALA A 63 1.44 3.53 5.31
CA ALA A 63 1.48 4.49 6.41
C ALA A 63 0.66 4.05 7.63
N GLN A 64 -0.48 3.40 7.41
CA GLN A 64 -1.38 2.95 8.48
C GLN A 64 -0.96 1.62 9.11
N HIS A 65 -0.20 0.79 8.39
CA HIS A 65 0.15 -0.58 8.82
C HIS A 65 1.64 -0.79 9.14
N VAL A 66 2.37 0.31 9.34
CA VAL A 66 3.70 0.36 10.00
C VAL A 66 4.77 -0.47 9.29
N GLU A 67 5.13 -0.06 8.07
CA GLU A 67 6.44 -0.37 7.51
C GLU A 67 7.03 0.89 6.86
N PRO A 68 7.69 1.76 7.63
CA PRO A 68 8.21 3.04 7.12
C PRO A 68 9.20 2.85 5.95
N LEU A 69 9.92 1.74 5.91
CA LEU A 69 10.84 1.39 4.82
C LEU A 69 10.11 1.08 3.50
N LEU A 70 8.95 0.42 3.56
CA LEU A 70 8.13 0.15 2.38
C LEU A 70 7.50 1.44 1.82
N SER A 71 7.15 2.40 2.70
CA SER A 71 6.66 3.71 2.25
C SER A 71 7.72 4.48 1.43
N LEU A 72 8.99 4.38 1.82
CA LEU A 72 10.13 4.98 1.12
C LEU A 72 10.43 4.30 -0.23
N GLU A 73 10.27 2.98 -0.31
CA GLU A 73 10.43 2.24 -1.56
C GLU A 73 9.36 2.63 -2.60
N VAL A 74 8.10 2.75 -2.17
CA VAL A 74 7.00 3.21 -3.02
C VAL A 74 7.21 4.65 -3.49
N TYR A 75 7.66 5.53 -2.60
CA TYR A 75 8.05 6.90 -2.96
C TYR A 75 9.13 6.93 -4.04
N ARG A 76 10.18 6.11 -3.88
CA ARG A 76 11.26 5.99 -4.87
C ARG A 76 10.72 5.57 -6.23
N ASN A 77 9.83 4.57 -6.26
CA ASN A 77 9.24 4.07 -7.50
C ASN A 77 8.34 5.10 -8.19
N MET A 78 7.54 5.89 -7.45
CA MET A 78 6.74 6.98 -8.04
C MET A 78 7.59 8.02 -8.75
N ILE A 79 8.73 8.41 -8.16
CA ILE A 79 9.67 9.37 -8.79
C ILE A 79 10.30 8.76 -10.04
N CYS A 80 10.73 7.50 -9.98
CA CYS A 80 11.31 6.81 -11.13
C CYS A 80 10.32 6.66 -12.29
N GLU A 81 9.03 6.53 -12.01
CA GLU A 81 7.95 6.47 -13.01
C GLU A 81 7.48 7.86 -13.47
N GLY A 82 8.07 8.95 -12.96
CA GLY A 82 7.74 10.33 -13.36
C GLY A 82 6.36 10.80 -12.87
N VAL A 83 5.82 10.16 -11.83
CA VAL A 83 4.50 10.49 -11.28
C VAL A 83 4.63 11.69 -10.35
N GLU A 84 3.82 12.72 -10.59
CA GLU A 84 3.79 13.93 -9.75
C GLU A 84 3.25 13.61 -8.35
N LEU A 85 4.00 14.01 -7.33
CA LEU A 85 3.62 13.81 -5.93
C LEU A 85 2.51 14.78 -5.56
N ASN A 86 1.48 14.29 -4.89
CA ASN A 86 0.44 15.14 -4.31
C ASN A 86 0.71 15.40 -2.81
N ASP A 87 0.06 16.43 -2.27
CA ASP A 87 0.22 16.85 -0.87
C ASP A 87 -0.05 15.71 0.13
N VAL A 88 -0.96 14.79 -0.23
CA VAL A 88 -1.32 13.64 0.60
C VAL A 88 -0.17 12.65 0.73
N VAL A 89 0.58 12.39 -0.35
CA VAL A 89 1.78 11.54 -0.33
C VAL A 89 2.88 12.23 0.48
N MET A 90 3.04 13.55 0.35
CA MET A 90 4.06 14.28 1.09
C MET A 90 3.80 14.27 2.62
N VAL A 91 2.55 14.49 3.06
CA VAL A 91 2.17 14.48 4.48
C VAL A 91 2.36 13.09 5.10
N ASN A 92 1.93 12.05 4.39
CA ASN A 92 2.06 10.67 4.89
C ASN A 92 3.53 10.21 4.92
N LEU A 93 4.40 10.71 4.04
CA LEU A 93 5.85 10.47 4.12
C LEU A 93 6.45 11.07 5.40
N LEU A 94 6.12 12.33 5.69
CA LEU A 94 6.59 13.03 6.89
C LEU A 94 6.12 12.34 8.17
N LEU A 95 4.88 11.84 8.19
CA LEU A 95 4.34 11.09 9.31
C LEU A 95 5.07 9.75 9.53
N ASN A 96 5.38 9.02 8.45
CA ASN A 96 6.17 7.78 8.57
C ASN A 96 7.57 8.06 9.10
N CYS A 97 8.23 9.12 8.63
CA CYS A 97 9.56 9.51 9.12
C CYS A 97 9.54 9.89 10.61
N SER A 98 8.52 10.62 11.07
CA SER A 98 8.41 11.01 12.48
C SER A 98 8.12 9.81 13.39
N VAL A 99 7.27 8.88 12.96
CA VAL A 99 7.00 7.63 13.68
C VAL A 99 8.25 6.75 13.73
N TRP A 100 8.98 6.61 12.61
CA TRP A 100 10.21 5.83 12.57
C TRP A 100 11.30 6.41 13.49
N ALA A 101 11.48 7.73 13.49
CA ALA A 101 12.43 8.40 14.39
C ALA A 101 12.07 8.18 15.88
N LEU A 102 10.78 8.22 16.22
CA LEU A 102 10.29 7.95 17.57
C LEU A 102 10.51 6.49 18.00
N LEU A 103 10.31 5.53 17.08
CA LEU A 103 10.56 4.11 17.36
C LEU A 103 12.04 3.83 17.62
N GLN A 104 12.94 4.49 16.88
CA GLN A 104 14.37 4.31 17.05
C GLN A 104 14.88 4.88 18.38
N GLN A 105 14.35 6.01 18.84
CA GLN A 105 14.65 6.54 20.18
C GLN A 105 14.21 5.59 21.30
N HIS A 106 13.07 4.90 21.13
CA HIS A 106 12.57 3.95 22.11
C HIS A 106 13.36 2.62 22.16
N GLU A 107 14.00 2.22 21.07
CA GLU A 107 14.90 1.07 21.05
C GLU A 107 16.26 1.40 21.69
N ASP A 108 16.77 2.61 21.49
CA ASP A 108 18.02 3.08 22.10
C ASP A 108 17.89 3.23 23.64
N GLU A 109 16.72 3.61 24.16
CA GLU A 109 16.45 3.67 25.61
C GLU A 109 16.32 2.29 26.28
N LYS A 110 16.04 1.21 25.53
CA LYS A 110 15.93 -0.15 26.09
C LYS A 110 17.27 -0.90 26.18
N GLN A 111 18.34 -0.35 25.60
CA GLN A 111 19.70 -0.92 25.69
C GLN A 111 20.57 -0.28 26.79
N HIS A 112 20.01 0.63 27.59
CA HIS A 112 20.65 1.22 28.78
C HIS A 112 19.92 0.81 30.05
#